data_AF-A0A419N224-F1
#
_entry.id   AF-A0A419N224-F1
#
_cell.length_a   1.000
_cell.length_b   1.000
_cell.length_c   1.000
_cell.angle_alpha   90.00
_cell.angle_beta   90.00
_cell.angle_gamma   90.00
#
_symmetry.space_group_name_H-M   'P 1'
#
loop_
_entity.id
_entity.type
_entity.pdbx_description
1 polymer ?
#
loop_
_entity_poly.entity_id
_entity_poly.type
_entity_poly.pdbx_seq_one_letter_code
_entity_poly.pdbx_strand_id
1 'polypeptide(L)'
;MLSQLTLRFPKKLIESLKNRAVTEKTSVNALAERFLDVSLQTSAPDDDWLQLTARPDEAVQQLYRKVVLGETFGRQALRRAELRFMMDLAHQAYRQAGAKEFVRWPVLETLLNISFELLVWQAEQGLPVDGHYIKRTFEFDSENWQEEAARFMQGVSRAVDPAYAELLLRPLVSGCFSLNDYPDDVLARIFTPPRLQQVFPLLMRTRQWSFEQRETFIREMRPAVREMKETFTAGDLRFDIRIEGQRGDLPAAVGDETPRLFLVLTGSNFVMPFGWAQFAELCRLLNVYRTTPEAVRRYSEGPHITLALPGAAHQDATLGFDALRVFVPAGAFGELVRELTARVETGALASAVEALRTLYGDL
;
A
#
# COMPACT_ATOMS: atom_id res chain seq x y z
N MET A 1 32.60 6.86 -33.08
CA MET A 1 32.24 6.01 -34.25
C MET A 1 30.77 5.67 -34.11
N LEU A 2 29.95 5.88 -35.15
CA LEU A 2 28.52 5.55 -35.11
C LEU A 2 28.30 4.18 -35.78
N SER A 3 27.59 3.29 -35.10
CA SER A 3 27.25 1.95 -35.59
C SER A 3 25.76 1.92 -35.94
N GLN A 4 25.41 1.40 -37.12
CA GLN A 4 24.01 1.36 -37.57
C GLN A 4 23.28 0.13 -37.02
N LEU A 5 22.20 0.34 -36.27
CA LEU A 5 21.31 -0.71 -35.77
C LEU A 5 20.03 -0.77 -36.62
N THR A 6 19.69 -1.94 -37.17
CA THR A 6 18.46 -2.14 -37.96
C THR A 6 17.51 -3.08 -37.22
N LEU A 7 16.33 -2.59 -36.85
CA LEU A 7 15.34 -3.34 -36.08
C LEU A 7 14.06 -3.62 -36.91
N ARG A 8 13.44 -4.77 -36.67
CA ARG A 8 12.13 -5.13 -37.25
C ARG A 8 11.07 -5.11 -36.14
N PHE A 9 9.99 -4.37 -36.34
CA PHE A 9 8.92 -4.21 -35.36
C PHE A 9 7.60 -4.84 -35.83
N PRO A 10 6.77 -5.37 -34.92
CA PRO A 10 5.39 -5.74 -35.23
C PRO A 10 4.58 -4.54 -35.74
N LYS A 11 3.65 -4.76 -36.67
CA LYS A 11 2.84 -3.70 -37.31
C LYS A 11 2.18 -2.74 -36.32
N LYS A 12 1.57 -3.28 -35.25
CA LYS A 12 0.91 -2.46 -34.22
C LYS A 12 1.88 -1.51 -33.51
N LEU A 13 3.09 -1.99 -33.23
CA LEU A 13 4.08 -1.21 -32.49
C LEU A 13 4.66 -0.07 -33.35
N ILE A 14 4.93 -0.32 -34.64
CA ILE A 14 5.42 0.72 -35.54
C ILE A 14 4.34 1.79 -35.83
N GLU A 15 3.06 1.41 -35.85
CA GLU A 15 1.95 2.37 -35.95
C GLU A 15 1.85 3.25 -34.69
N SER A 16 1.95 2.67 -33.49
CA SER A 16 1.99 3.44 -32.25
C SER A 16 3.19 4.39 -32.18
N LEU A 17 4.38 3.93 -32.59
CA LEU A 17 5.59 4.77 -32.67
C LEU A 17 5.44 5.91 -33.67
N LYS A 18 4.86 5.66 -34.85
CA LYS A 18 4.59 6.69 -35.85
C LYS A 18 3.62 7.74 -35.34
N ASN A 19 2.50 7.33 -34.76
CA ASN A 19 1.49 8.25 -34.22
C ASN A 19 2.10 9.16 -33.16
N ARG A 20 2.92 8.59 -32.27
CA ARG A 20 3.58 9.35 -31.22
C ARG A 20 4.68 10.27 -31.74
N ALA A 21 5.46 9.82 -32.73
CA ALA A 21 6.47 10.64 -33.38
C ALA A 21 5.86 11.88 -34.07
N VAL A 22 4.68 11.73 -34.68
CA VAL A 22 3.91 12.84 -35.26
C VAL A 22 3.47 13.83 -34.17
N THR A 23 2.90 13.34 -33.07
CA THR A 23 2.48 14.18 -31.93
C THR A 23 3.64 14.96 -31.32
N GLU A 24 4.80 14.32 -31.21
CA GLU A 24 6.01 14.89 -30.60
C GLU A 24 6.91 15.64 -31.61
N LYS A 25 6.46 15.79 -32.87
CA LYS A 25 7.19 16.44 -33.97
C LYS A 25 8.64 15.94 -34.11
N THR A 26 8.85 14.64 -33.97
CA THR A 26 10.16 13.98 -34.08
C THR A 26 10.13 12.86 -35.11
N SER A 27 11.30 12.34 -35.50
CA SER A 27 11.36 11.17 -36.38
C SER A 27 11.14 9.88 -35.59
N VAL A 28 10.61 8.84 -36.26
CA VAL A 28 10.41 7.53 -35.63
C VAL A 28 11.74 6.94 -35.14
N ASN A 29 12.83 7.16 -35.88
CA ASN A 29 14.15 6.70 -35.50
C ASN A 29 14.68 7.44 -34.27
N ALA A 30 14.55 8.78 -34.23
CA ALA A 30 14.96 9.57 -33.07
C ALA A 30 14.13 9.26 -31.82
N LEU A 31 12.83 8.97 -31.99
CA LEU A 31 11.95 8.54 -30.89
C LEU A 31 12.33 7.15 -30.39
N ALA A 32 12.62 6.20 -31.29
CA ALA A 32 13.04 4.86 -30.93
C ALA A 32 14.42 4.87 -30.27
N GLU A 33 15.36 5.67 -30.79
CA GLU A 33 16.67 5.88 -30.19
C GLU A 33 16.54 6.50 -28.80
N ARG A 34 15.71 7.53 -28.62
CA ARG A 34 15.45 8.11 -27.29
C ARG A 34 14.81 7.09 -26.33
N PHE A 35 13.89 6.26 -26.79
CA PHE A 35 13.32 5.20 -25.94
C PHE A 35 14.34 4.12 -25.60
N LEU A 36 15.17 3.72 -26.56
CA LEU A 36 16.27 2.77 -26.31
C LEU A 36 17.28 3.38 -25.36
N ASP A 37 17.66 4.64 -25.55
CA ASP A 37 18.60 5.37 -24.70
C ASP A 37 18.04 5.51 -23.28
N VAL A 38 16.78 5.94 -23.11
CA VAL A 38 16.11 5.97 -21.79
C VAL A 38 16.03 4.57 -21.16
N SER A 39 15.70 3.54 -21.96
CA SER A 39 15.56 2.18 -21.46
C SER A 39 16.90 1.49 -21.18
N LEU A 40 18.00 1.94 -21.81
CA LEU A 40 19.37 1.46 -21.63
C LEU A 40 20.12 2.29 -20.57
N GLN A 41 19.73 3.54 -20.34
CA GLN A 41 20.13 4.38 -19.20
C GLN A 41 19.48 3.89 -17.91
N THR A 42 18.35 3.17 -18.00
CA THR A 42 17.89 2.33 -16.91
C THR A 42 18.92 1.22 -16.75
N SER A 43 19.72 1.25 -15.68
CA SER A 43 20.77 0.24 -15.44
C SER A 43 20.19 -1.16 -15.68
N ALA A 44 20.91 -1.98 -16.47
CA ALA A 44 20.55 -3.38 -16.66
C ALA A 44 20.21 -3.97 -15.29
N PRO A 45 19.06 -4.67 -15.14
CA PRO A 45 18.65 -5.17 -13.84
C PRO A 45 19.79 -6.02 -13.29
N ASP A 46 20.36 -5.58 -12.16
CA ASP A 46 21.40 -6.29 -11.45
C ASP A 46 20.93 -7.75 -11.24
N ASP A 47 21.82 -8.74 -11.31
CA ASP A 47 21.43 -10.16 -11.22
C ASP A 47 20.58 -10.43 -9.96
N ASP A 48 20.84 -9.67 -8.88
CA ASP A 48 20.07 -9.63 -7.64
C ASP A 48 18.59 -9.22 -7.85
N TRP A 49 18.31 -8.23 -8.69
CA TRP A 49 16.94 -7.81 -9.03
C TRP A 49 16.17 -8.89 -9.78
N LEU A 50 16.83 -9.51 -10.77
CA LEU A 50 16.23 -10.58 -11.57
C LEU A 50 15.91 -11.80 -10.70
N GLN A 51 16.77 -12.11 -9.73
CA GLN A 51 16.50 -13.19 -8.78
C GLN A 51 15.27 -12.92 -7.91
N LEU A 52 15.15 -11.70 -7.35
CA LEU A 52 14.00 -11.31 -6.52
C LEU A 52 12.68 -11.38 -7.32
N THR A 53 12.70 -10.95 -8.57
CA THR A 53 11.51 -10.95 -9.44
C THR A 53 11.17 -12.32 -10.02
N ALA A 54 12.16 -13.20 -10.21
CA ALA A 54 11.93 -14.58 -10.65
C ALA A 54 11.27 -15.45 -9.57
N ARG A 55 11.55 -15.18 -8.28
CA ARG A 55 11.00 -15.90 -7.15
C ARG A 55 10.43 -14.95 -6.09
N PRO A 56 9.33 -14.25 -6.40
CA PRO A 56 8.83 -13.17 -5.57
C PRO A 56 8.32 -13.64 -4.21
N ASP A 57 7.82 -14.88 -4.10
CA ASP A 57 7.37 -15.43 -2.82
C ASP A 57 8.54 -15.70 -1.87
N GLU A 58 9.63 -16.33 -2.36
CA GLU A 58 10.87 -16.53 -1.60
C GLU A 58 11.49 -15.17 -1.19
N ALA A 59 11.47 -14.19 -2.10
CA ALA A 59 11.94 -12.84 -1.83
C ALA A 59 11.13 -12.16 -0.70
N VAL A 60 9.80 -12.22 -0.75
CA VAL A 60 8.94 -11.66 0.30
C VAL A 60 9.15 -12.39 1.64
N GLN A 61 9.35 -13.71 1.64
CA GLN A 61 9.70 -14.46 2.85
C GLN A 61 11.00 -13.97 3.49
N GLN A 62 12.05 -13.78 2.69
CA GLN A 62 13.33 -13.25 3.18
C GLN A 62 13.17 -11.82 3.71
N LEU A 63 12.43 -10.97 2.99
CA LEU A 63 12.16 -9.60 3.43
C LEU A 63 11.33 -9.57 4.71
N TYR A 64 10.39 -10.49 4.90
CA TYR A 64 9.60 -10.59 6.12
C TYR A 64 10.49 -10.86 7.35
N ARG A 65 11.43 -11.79 7.23
CA ARG A 65 12.42 -12.09 8.28
C ARG A 65 13.30 -10.88 8.62
N LYS A 66 13.77 -10.18 7.59
CA LYS A 66 14.64 -9.00 7.74
C LYS A 66 13.89 -7.80 8.33
N VAL A 67 12.71 -7.49 7.80
CA VAL A 67 11.98 -6.25 8.07
C VAL A 67 11.01 -6.41 9.23
N VAL A 68 10.20 -7.47 9.24
CA VAL A 68 9.13 -7.63 10.23
C VAL A 68 9.62 -8.36 11.48
N LEU A 69 10.32 -9.50 11.32
CA LEU A 69 10.87 -10.23 12.47
C LEU A 69 12.17 -9.61 13.01
N GLY A 70 12.83 -8.80 12.18
CA GLY A 70 14.03 -8.07 12.58
C GLY A 70 15.27 -8.93 12.79
N GLU A 71 15.32 -10.12 12.18
CA GLU A 71 16.41 -11.09 12.36
C GLU A 71 17.79 -10.55 11.91
N THR A 72 17.82 -9.46 11.14
CA THR A 72 19.04 -8.87 10.59
C THR A 72 19.30 -7.42 11.03
N PHE A 73 18.44 -6.80 11.86
CA PHE A 73 18.62 -5.39 12.22
C PHE A 73 19.93 -5.17 12.99
N GLY A 74 20.80 -4.33 12.42
CA GLY A 74 22.13 -4.00 12.95
C GLY A 74 23.29 -4.82 12.36
N ARG A 75 23.03 -5.86 11.56
CA ARG A 75 24.09 -6.70 10.94
C ARG A 75 24.17 -6.57 9.42
N GLN A 76 23.05 -6.30 8.73
CA GLN A 76 23.03 -6.09 7.28
C GLN A 76 21.84 -5.18 6.90
N ALA A 77 22.12 -4.03 6.29
CA ALA A 77 21.09 -3.17 5.70
C ALA A 77 20.44 -3.85 4.48
N LEU A 78 19.21 -3.45 4.13
CA LEU A 78 18.59 -3.93 2.90
C LEU A 78 19.41 -3.48 1.68
N ARG A 79 19.56 -4.38 0.72
CA ARG A 79 20.23 -4.07 -0.55
C ARG A 79 19.38 -3.11 -1.38
N ARG A 80 20.01 -2.34 -2.28
CA ARG A 80 19.32 -1.46 -3.24
C ARG A 80 18.26 -2.21 -4.06
N ALA A 81 18.58 -3.44 -4.51
CA ALA A 81 17.64 -4.30 -5.21
C ALA A 81 16.44 -4.71 -4.34
N GLU A 82 16.66 -4.97 -3.05
CA GLU A 82 15.59 -5.28 -2.09
C GLU A 82 14.68 -4.07 -1.86
N LEU A 83 15.25 -2.87 -1.69
CA LEU A 83 14.49 -1.62 -1.56
C LEU A 83 13.63 -1.35 -2.79
N ARG A 84 14.22 -1.42 -3.99
CA ARG A 84 13.49 -1.29 -5.26
C ARG A 84 12.34 -2.30 -5.34
N PHE A 85 12.53 -3.50 -4.77
CA PHE A 85 11.58 -4.61 -4.93
C PHE A 85 10.37 -4.37 -4.06
N MET A 86 10.62 -3.89 -2.85
CA MET A 86 9.57 -3.40 -1.96
C MET A 86 8.78 -2.25 -2.60
N MET A 87 9.45 -1.26 -3.21
CA MET A 87 8.75 -0.10 -3.80
C MET A 87 7.91 -0.50 -5.02
N ASP A 88 8.44 -1.37 -5.88
CA ASP A 88 7.71 -1.88 -7.05
C ASP A 88 6.48 -2.68 -6.63
N LEU A 89 6.59 -3.52 -5.59
CA LEU A 89 5.44 -4.24 -5.04
C LEU A 89 4.44 -3.28 -4.36
N ALA A 90 4.92 -2.29 -3.60
CA ALA A 90 4.05 -1.30 -2.97
C ALA A 90 3.21 -0.53 -4.00
N HIS A 91 3.85 -0.05 -5.07
CA HIS A 91 3.16 0.58 -6.19
C HIS A 91 2.19 -0.38 -6.90
N GLN A 92 2.59 -1.64 -7.11
CA GLN A 92 1.73 -2.66 -7.71
C GLN A 92 0.47 -2.95 -6.88
N ALA A 93 0.54 -2.87 -5.55
CA ALA A 93 -0.61 -3.07 -4.67
C ALA A 93 -1.72 -2.06 -4.98
N TYR A 94 -1.36 -0.78 -5.12
CA TYR A 94 -2.29 0.26 -5.49
C TYR A 94 -2.82 0.11 -6.91
N ARG A 95 -1.94 -0.25 -7.86
CA ARG A 95 -2.33 -0.49 -9.26
C ARG A 95 -3.33 -1.64 -9.42
N GLN A 96 -3.23 -2.68 -8.61
CA GLN A 96 -4.10 -3.87 -8.68
C GLN A 96 -5.40 -3.73 -7.89
N ALA A 97 -5.48 -2.75 -6.98
CA ALA A 97 -6.64 -2.54 -6.13
C ALA A 97 -7.82 -1.93 -6.89
N GLY A 98 -9.02 -2.12 -6.35
CA GLY A 98 -10.25 -1.61 -6.98
C GLY A 98 -10.39 -0.10 -6.80
N ALA A 99 -10.90 0.59 -7.83
CA ALA A 99 -11.09 2.05 -7.85
C ALA A 99 -12.12 2.60 -6.82
N LYS A 100 -12.73 1.73 -6.01
CA LYS A 100 -13.73 2.09 -4.99
C LYS A 100 -13.28 1.78 -3.55
N GLU A 101 -12.03 1.36 -3.38
CA GLU A 101 -11.41 1.19 -2.05
C GLU A 101 -10.81 2.52 -1.57
N PHE A 102 -10.51 2.60 -0.27
CA PHE A 102 -9.65 3.63 0.29
C PHE A 102 -8.33 3.00 0.73
N VAL A 103 -7.25 3.79 0.73
CA VAL A 103 -5.92 3.36 1.21
C VAL A 103 -5.68 3.82 2.65
N ARG A 104 -4.75 3.19 3.36
CA ARG A 104 -4.26 3.69 4.64
C ARG A 104 -3.35 4.88 4.41
N TRP A 105 -3.87 6.06 4.71
CA TRP A 105 -3.09 7.31 4.65
C TRP A 105 -1.69 7.21 5.27
N PRO A 106 -1.48 6.64 6.48
CA PRO A 106 -0.14 6.57 7.05
C PRO A 106 0.88 5.80 6.18
N VAL A 107 0.43 4.79 5.42
CA VAL A 107 1.32 4.00 4.56
C VAL A 107 1.69 4.81 3.32
N LEU A 108 0.71 5.45 2.67
CA LEU A 108 0.95 6.33 1.53
C LEU A 108 1.82 7.53 1.92
N GLU A 109 1.54 8.16 3.07
CA GLU A 109 2.34 9.25 3.64
C GLU A 109 3.80 8.85 3.83
N THR A 110 4.05 7.61 4.30
CA THR A 110 5.42 7.09 4.44
C THR A 110 6.13 6.99 3.09
N LEU A 111 5.45 6.48 2.06
CA LEU A 111 6.02 6.35 0.71
C LEU A 111 6.23 7.70 0.02
N LEU A 112 5.33 8.66 0.25
CA LEU A 112 5.48 10.04 -0.22
C LEU A 112 6.68 10.72 0.46
N ASN A 113 6.81 10.58 1.78
CA ASN A 113 7.95 11.13 2.51
C ASN A 113 9.28 10.53 2.03
N ILE A 114 9.33 9.22 1.77
CA ILE A 114 10.50 8.58 1.15
C ILE A 114 10.79 9.22 -0.22
N SER A 115 9.77 9.39 -1.07
CA SER A 115 9.93 9.98 -2.41
C SER A 115 10.44 11.43 -2.35
N PHE A 116 9.92 12.24 -1.43
CA PHE A 116 10.32 13.64 -1.28
C PHE A 116 11.70 13.78 -0.64
N GLU A 117 12.08 12.93 0.30
CA GLU A 117 13.43 12.92 0.86
C GLU A 117 14.48 12.52 -0.18
N LEU A 118 14.17 11.56 -1.06
CA LEU A 118 15.01 11.23 -2.21
C LEU A 118 15.15 12.43 -3.16
N LEU A 119 14.02 13.06 -3.53
CA LEU A 119 13.99 14.24 -4.39
C LEU A 119 14.82 15.41 -3.85
N VAL A 120 14.62 15.76 -2.58
CA VAL A 120 15.34 16.86 -1.93
C VAL A 120 16.83 16.56 -1.90
N TRP A 121 17.23 15.37 -1.48
CA TRP A 121 18.64 14.99 -1.45
C TRP A 121 19.27 15.04 -2.85
N GLN A 122 18.60 14.50 -3.87
CA GLN A 122 19.09 14.50 -5.25
C GLN A 122 19.32 15.92 -5.77
N ALA A 123 18.39 16.83 -5.50
CA ALA A 123 18.51 18.24 -5.87
C ALA A 123 19.65 18.95 -5.12
N GLU A 124 19.80 18.70 -3.81
CA GLU A 124 20.89 19.26 -2.99
C GLU A 124 22.28 18.82 -3.46
N GLN A 125 22.41 17.58 -3.97
CA GLN A 125 23.65 17.07 -4.54
C GLN A 125 23.91 17.51 -5.98
N GLY A 126 23.01 18.30 -6.58
CA GLY A 126 23.14 18.76 -7.97
C GLY A 126 22.99 17.63 -9.01
N LEU A 127 22.38 16.51 -8.63
CA LEU A 127 22.10 15.41 -9.56
C LEU A 127 20.90 15.78 -10.46
N PRO A 128 20.85 15.29 -11.70
CA PRO A 128 19.73 15.59 -12.61
C PRO A 128 18.39 15.14 -12.04
N VAL A 129 17.41 16.03 -11.95
CA VAL A 129 16.03 15.72 -11.54
C VAL A 129 15.10 15.87 -12.75
N ASP A 130 14.19 14.91 -12.97
CA ASP A 130 13.12 15.05 -13.95
C ASP A 130 12.03 16.00 -13.42
N GLY A 131 12.37 17.29 -13.35
CA GLY A 131 11.51 18.31 -12.75
C GLY A 131 10.17 18.44 -13.46
N HIS A 132 10.12 18.21 -14.78
CA HIS A 132 8.86 18.24 -15.54
C HIS A 132 7.91 17.11 -15.09
N TYR A 133 8.42 15.89 -14.93
CA TYR A 133 7.60 14.77 -14.47
C TYR A 133 7.14 14.93 -13.02
N ILE A 134 8.03 15.36 -12.12
CA ILE A 134 7.71 15.61 -10.70
C ILE A 134 6.67 16.71 -10.55
N LYS A 135 6.88 17.88 -11.18
CA LYS A 135 5.93 19.01 -11.15
C LYS A 135 4.56 18.60 -11.65
N ARG A 136 4.49 17.82 -12.73
CA ARG A 136 3.21 17.34 -13.27
C ARG A 136 2.52 16.33 -12.36
N THR A 137 3.27 15.49 -11.66
CA THR A 137 2.69 14.45 -10.80
C THR A 137 2.10 15.03 -9.52
N PHE A 138 2.81 15.97 -8.89
CA PHE A 138 2.41 16.56 -7.61
C PHE A 138 1.85 17.98 -7.73
N GLU A 139 1.71 18.49 -8.95
CA GLU A 139 1.24 19.85 -9.25
C GLU A 139 2.07 20.96 -8.59
N PHE A 140 3.40 20.80 -8.57
CA PHE A 140 4.32 21.81 -8.02
C PHE A 140 4.50 23.00 -8.96
N ASP A 141 4.49 24.22 -8.39
CA ASP A 141 4.64 25.47 -9.15
C ASP A 141 6.11 25.79 -9.46
N SER A 142 7.03 25.36 -8.59
CA SER A 142 8.45 25.71 -8.65
C SER A 142 9.37 24.49 -8.46
N GLU A 143 10.70 24.73 -8.50
CA GLU A 143 11.73 23.73 -8.17
C GLU A 143 12.22 23.89 -6.72
N ASN A 144 11.49 24.62 -5.89
CA ASN A 144 11.73 24.64 -4.45
C ASN A 144 11.18 23.35 -3.83
N TRP A 145 11.83 22.23 -4.14
CA TRP A 145 11.33 20.88 -3.87
C TRP A 145 10.93 20.65 -2.42
N GLN A 146 11.68 21.22 -1.47
CA GLN A 146 11.41 21.09 -0.04
C GLN A 146 10.11 21.81 0.36
N GLU A 147 9.94 23.07 -0.06
CA GLU A 147 8.73 23.85 0.26
C GLU A 147 7.50 23.30 -0.48
N GLU A 148 7.64 22.93 -1.75
CA GLU A 148 6.55 22.36 -2.56
C GLU A 148 6.09 21.01 -2.00
N ALA A 149 7.02 20.12 -1.62
CA ALA A 149 6.69 18.84 -0.99
C ALA A 149 5.96 19.05 0.35
N ALA A 150 6.44 19.97 1.19
CA ALA A 150 5.78 20.29 2.46
C ALA A 150 4.37 20.84 2.25
N ARG A 151 4.19 21.73 1.27
CA ARG A 151 2.89 22.29 0.89
C ARG A 151 1.93 21.24 0.39
N PHE A 152 2.39 20.34 -0.48
CA PHE A 152 1.61 19.22 -0.98
C PHE A 152 1.16 18.29 0.14
N MET A 153 2.07 17.90 1.04
CA MET A 153 1.73 17.03 2.17
C MET A 153 0.73 17.66 3.14
N GLN A 154 0.68 19.00 3.23
CA GLN A 154 -0.33 19.71 4.02
C GLN A 154 -1.68 19.83 3.30
N GLY A 155 -1.68 19.91 1.97
CA GLY A 155 -2.88 20.16 1.15
C GLY A 155 -3.58 18.91 0.62
N VAL A 156 -2.89 17.77 0.56
CA VAL A 156 -3.45 16.53 0.02
C VAL A 156 -4.52 15.94 0.95
N SER A 157 -5.65 15.55 0.37
CA SER A 157 -6.72 14.87 1.12
C SER A 157 -6.25 13.51 1.62
N ARG A 158 -6.65 13.14 2.86
CA ARG A 158 -6.37 11.81 3.43
C ARG A 158 -7.30 10.72 2.88
N ALA A 159 -8.36 11.12 2.19
CA ALA A 159 -9.30 10.23 1.53
C ALA A 159 -8.79 9.87 0.12
N VAL A 160 -7.76 9.03 0.07
CA VAL A 160 -7.11 8.64 -1.18
C VAL A 160 -7.61 7.27 -1.64
N ASP A 161 -8.01 7.18 -2.90
CA ASP A 161 -8.27 5.90 -3.56
C ASP A 161 -6.97 5.30 -4.14
N PRO A 162 -6.94 3.99 -4.41
CA PRO A 162 -5.73 3.34 -4.92
C PRO A 162 -5.24 3.87 -6.27
N ALA A 163 -6.12 4.39 -7.14
CA ALA A 163 -5.71 4.90 -8.44
C ALA A 163 -4.92 6.21 -8.29
N TYR A 164 -5.35 7.08 -7.37
CA TYR A 164 -4.60 8.29 -7.05
C TYR A 164 -3.31 7.97 -6.27
N ALA A 165 -3.34 7.02 -5.33
CA ALA A 165 -2.12 6.53 -4.66
C ALA A 165 -1.09 5.98 -5.66
N GLU A 166 -1.53 5.19 -6.65
CA GLU A 166 -0.66 4.70 -7.73
C GLU A 166 -0.01 5.84 -8.50
N LEU A 167 -0.80 6.83 -8.93
CA LEU A 167 -0.30 8.01 -9.65
C LEU A 167 0.80 8.73 -8.87
N LEU A 168 0.55 9.00 -7.58
CA LEU A 168 1.46 9.72 -6.70
C LEU A 168 2.78 8.98 -6.46
N LEU A 169 2.77 7.64 -6.55
CA LEU A 169 3.96 6.82 -6.33
C LEU A 169 4.73 6.50 -7.61
N ARG A 170 4.24 6.90 -8.79
CA ARG A 170 4.96 6.63 -10.03
C ARG A 170 6.41 7.15 -10.03
N PRO A 171 6.72 8.37 -9.55
CA PRO A 171 8.10 8.85 -9.49
C PRO A 171 9.05 7.92 -8.74
N LEU A 172 8.56 7.27 -7.69
CA LEU A 172 9.34 6.33 -6.88
C LEU A 172 9.78 5.08 -7.64
N VAL A 173 9.01 4.68 -8.66
CA VAL A 173 9.23 3.45 -9.45
C VAL A 173 9.63 3.71 -10.91
N SER A 174 9.43 4.92 -11.43
CA SER A 174 9.66 5.28 -12.84
C SER A 174 11.09 5.70 -13.17
N GLY A 175 12.05 5.40 -12.29
CA GLY A 175 13.47 5.73 -12.49
C GLY A 175 13.83 7.19 -12.20
N CYS A 176 12.92 8.00 -11.65
CA CYS A 176 13.25 9.38 -11.23
C CYS A 176 14.30 9.40 -10.12
N PHE A 177 14.32 8.35 -9.29
CA PHE A 177 15.31 8.15 -8.25
C PHE A 177 16.06 6.84 -8.51
N SER A 178 17.26 6.94 -9.09
CA SER A 178 18.15 5.79 -9.23
C SER A 178 18.84 5.54 -7.90
N LEU A 179 18.43 4.50 -7.15
CA LEU A 179 19.00 4.19 -5.82
C LEU A 179 20.52 3.91 -5.85
N ASN A 180 21.10 3.67 -7.02
CA ASN A 180 22.55 3.51 -7.19
C ASN A 180 23.32 4.82 -7.00
N ASP A 181 22.67 5.97 -7.19
CA ASP A 181 23.28 7.29 -7.06
C ASP A 181 23.34 7.76 -5.59
N TYR A 182 22.71 7.01 -4.68
CA TYR A 182 22.59 7.34 -3.27
C TYR A 182 23.58 6.52 -2.43
N PRO A 183 24.35 7.16 -1.53
CA PRO A 183 25.17 6.47 -0.54
C PRO A 183 24.35 5.56 0.40
N ASP A 184 24.96 4.50 0.91
CA ASP A 184 24.29 3.52 1.78
C ASP A 184 23.76 4.14 3.07
N ASP A 185 24.48 5.10 3.65
CA ASP A 185 24.08 5.81 4.87
C ASP A 185 22.86 6.72 4.63
N VAL A 186 22.78 7.35 3.46
CA VAL A 186 21.62 8.15 3.04
C VAL A 186 20.40 7.26 2.87
N LEU A 187 20.55 6.13 2.17
CA LEU A 187 19.48 5.16 2.00
C LEU A 187 19.02 4.58 3.34
N ALA A 188 19.94 4.26 4.26
CA ALA A 188 19.58 3.76 5.59
C ALA A 188 18.83 4.82 6.43
N ARG A 189 19.12 6.11 6.23
CA ARG A 189 18.41 7.22 6.88
C ARG A 189 17.00 7.43 6.31
N ILE A 190 16.81 7.29 5.00
CA ILE A 190 15.51 7.47 4.34
C ILE A 190 14.62 6.23 4.55
N PHE A 191 15.16 5.03 4.32
CA PHE A 191 14.48 3.74 4.42
C PHE A 191 14.68 3.10 5.81
N THR A 192 14.19 3.79 6.84
CA THR A 192 14.32 3.31 8.21
C THR A 192 13.51 2.03 8.46
N PRO A 193 13.93 1.17 9.41
CA PRO A 193 13.18 -0.03 9.78
C PRO A 193 11.67 0.19 10.04
N PRO A 194 11.25 1.23 10.81
CA PRO A 194 9.83 1.46 11.05
C PRO A 194 9.06 1.80 9.76
N ARG A 195 9.65 2.59 8.86
CA ARG A 195 9.04 2.93 7.57
C ARG A 195 8.86 1.69 6.69
N LEU A 196 9.88 0.84 6.62
CA LEU A 196 9.83 -0.41 5.85
C LEU A 196 8.81 -1.39 6.41
N GLN A 197 8.69 -1.50 7.73
CA GLN A 197 7.65 -2.30 8.39
C GLN A 197 6.24 -1.78 8.06
N GLN A 198 6.06 -0.45 8.07
CA GLN A 198 4.78 0.19 7.77
C GLN A 198 4.32 -0.01 6.31
N VAL A 199 5.25 -0.11 5.37
CA VAL A 199 4.99 -0.37 3.93
C VAL A 199 4.76 -1.87 3.65
N PHE A 200 5.28 -2.76 4.49
CA PHE A 200 5.25 -4.21 4.28
C PHE A 200 3.87 -4.82 3.95
N PRO A 201 2.74 -4.36 4.54
CA PRO A 201 1.41 -4.86 4.18
C PRO A 201 1.07 -4.77 2.69
N LEU A 202 1.59 -3.77 1.97
CA LEU A 202 1.36 -3.64 0.53
C LEU A 202 2.01 -4.78 -0.26
N LEU A 203 3.21 -5.21 0.14
CA LEU A 203 3.88 -6.35 -0.47
C LEU A 203 3.01 -7.60 -0.36
N MET A 204 2.49 -7.85 0.85
CA MET A 204 1.62 -9.00 1.10
C MET A 204 0.32 -8.92 0.31
N ARG A 205 -0.25 -7.71 0.16
CA ARG A 205 -1.44 -7.47 -0.65
C ARG A 205 -1.25 -7.87 -2.12
N THR A 206 -0.06 -7.62 -2.70
CA THR A 206 0.24 -7.97 -4.10
C THR A 206 0.36 -9.48 -4.36
N ARG A 207 0.68 -10.26 -3.32
CA ARG A 207 0.94 -11.69 -3.52
C ARG A 207 -0.32 -12.48 -3.85
N GLN A 208 -1.49 -12.00 -3.43
CA GLN A 208 -2.79 -12.64 -3.63
C GLN A 208 -2.78 -14.14 -3.28
N TRP A 209 -2.02 -14.51 -2.24
CA TRP A 209 -1.85 -15.90 -1.86
C TRP A 209 -3.18 -16.58 -1.55
N SER A 210 -3.27 -17.83 -2.00
CA SER A 210 -4.31 -18.74 -1.56
C SER A 210 -4.24 -18.91 -0.03
N PHE A 211 -5.32 -19.43 0.53
CA PHE A 211 -5.38 -19.74 1.95
C PHE A 211 -4.24 -20.68 2.37
N GLU A 212 -3.98 -21.73 1.59
CA GLU A 212 -2.92 -22.72 1.86
C GLU A 212 -1.52 -22.09 1.82
N GLN A 213 -1.22 -21.29 0.79
CA GLN A 213 0.06 -20.60 0.67
C GLN A 213 0.34 -19.69 1.87
N ARG A 214 -0.69 -18.94 2.30
CA ARG A 214 -0.60 -18.07 3.47
C ARG A 214 -0.43 -18.87 4.76
N GLU A 215 -1.13 -19.98 4.90
CA GLU A 215 -0.98 -20.84 6.08
C GLU A 215 0.43 -21.44 6.17
N THR A 216 0.98 -21.93 5.05
CA THR A 216 2.37 -22.39 4.98
C THR A 216 3.34 -21.27 5.37
N PHE A 217 3.19 -20.09 4.79
CA PHE A 217 4.01 -18.92 5.13
C PHE A 217 3.97 -18.60 6.63
N ILE A 218 2.77 -18.54 7.23
CA ILE A 218 2.62 -18.22 8.65
C ILE A 218 3.25 -19.30 9.54
N ARG A 219 3.09 -20.59 9.19
CA ARG A 219 3.71 -21.70 9.91
C ARG A 219 5.24 -21.67 9.86
N GLU A 220 5.80 -21.23 8.73
CA GLU A 220 7.25 -21.08 8.54
C GLU A 220 7.82 -19.84 9.25
N MET A 221 7.12 -18.71 9.17
CA MET A 221 7.62 -17.43 9.71
C MET A 221 7.30 -17.22 11.19
N ARG A 222 6.28 -17.91 11.73
CA ARG A 222 5.86 -17.85 13.14
C ARG A 222 5.80 -16.42 13.70
N PRO A 223 4.97 -15.56 13.10
CA PRO A 223 4.86 -14.17 13.52
C PRO A 223 4.28 -14.07 14.92
N ALA A 224 4.78 -13.11 15.71
CA ALA A 224 4.23 -12.83 17.04
C ALA A 224 2.92 -12.05 16.92
N VAL A 225 1.80 -12.77 16.79
CA VAL A 225 0.45 -12.19 16.85
C VAL A 225 -0.25 -12.73 18.09
N ARG A 226 -0.58 -11.85 19.03
CA ARG A 226 -1.22 -12.23 20.30
C ARG A 226 -2.69 -12.60 20.08
N GLU A 227 -3.16 -13.64 20.77
CA GLU A 227 -4.60 -13.93 20.87
C GLU A 227 -5.34 -12.77 21.56
N MET A 228 -6.42 -12.28 20.95
CA MET A 228 -7.21 -11.17 21.50
C MET A 228 -8.70 -11.40 21.29
N LYS A 229 -9.51 -10.88 22.21
CA LYS A 229 -10.96 -10.81 22.07
C LYS A 229 -11.45 -9.46 22.56
N GLU A 230 -12.10 -8.73 21.66
CA GLU A 230 -12.72 -7.44 21.95
C GLU A 230 -14.18 -7.49 21.56
N THR A 231 -15.04 -6.93 22.41
CA THR A 231 -16.47 -6.81 22.14
C THR A 231 -16.90 -5.38 22.38
N PHE A 232 -17.72 -4.85 21.46
CA PHE A 232 -18.43 -3.59 21.68
C PHE A 232 -19.78 -3.61 20.98
N THR A 233 -20.63 -2.64 21.30
CA THR A 233 -21.95 -2.48 20.70
C THR A 233 -22.08 -1.10 20.05
N ALA A 234 -22.93 -1.02 19.04
CA ALA A 234 -23.32 0.21 18.36
C ALA A 234 -24.82 0.09 18.05
N GLY A 235 -25.67 0.73 18.87
CA GLY A 235 -27.10 0.44 18.89
C GLY A 235 -27.38 -1.04 19.19
N ASP A 236 -28.23 -1.67 18.39
CA ASP A 236 -28.60 -3.10 18.53
C ASP A 236 -27.58 -4.08 17.95
N LEU A 237 -26.48 -3.57 17.37
CA LEU A 237 -25.42 -4.39 16.81
C LEU A 237 -24.32 -4.63 17.82
N ARG A 238 -23.93 -5.89 17.96
CA ARG A 238 -22.77 -6.33 18.71
C ARG A 238 -21.68 -6.79 17.76
N PHE A 239 -20.48 -6.25 17.97
CA PHE A 239 -19.27 -6.57 17.24
C PHE A 239 -18.37 -7.38 18.17
N ASP A 240 -18.14 -8.65 17.85
CA ASP A 240 -17.15 -9.48 18.52
C ASP A 240 -15.96 -9.69 17.59
N ILE A 241 -14.80 -9.12 17.94
CA ILE A 241 -13.54 -9.26 17.20
C ILE A 241 -12.68 -10.27 17.95
N ARG A 242 -12.41 -11.40 17.32
CA ARG A 242 -11.51 -12.44 17.82
C ARG A 242 -10.28 -12.54 16.92
N ILE A 243 -9.12 -12.47 17.52
CA ILE A 243 -7.84 -12.77 16.87
C ILE A 243 -7.32 -14.05 17.50
N GLU A 244 -7.23 -15.11 16.71
CA GLU A 244 -6.46 -16.31 17.05
C GLU A 244 -4.97 -16.02 16.84
N GLY A 245 -4.12 -16.65 17.63
CA GLY A 245 -2.67 -16.47 17.58
C GLY A 245 -1.97 -17.08 18.80
N GLN A 246 -0.82 -16.50 19.16
CA GLN A 246 0.00 -16.90 20.28
C GLN A 246 -0.74 -16.70 21.61
N ARG A 247 -0.73 -17.75 22.44
CA ARG A 247 -1.28 -17.73 23.80
C ARG A 247 -0.22 -17.25 24.80
N GLY A 248 -0.53 -16.18 25.53
CA GLY A 248 0.38 -15.60 26.53
C GLY A 248 1.60 -14.91 25.91
N ASP A 249 2.63 -14.68 26.72
CA ASP A 249 3.78 -13.85 26.36
C ASP A 249 5.00 -14.64 25.84
N LEU A 250 4.88 -15.97 25.67
CA LEU A 250 5.95 -16.84 25.17
C LEU A 250 5.99 -16.86 23.64
N PRO A 251 7.18 -16.77 22.98
CA PRO A 251 7.29 -16.76 21.53
C PRO A 251 6.50 -17.89 20.84
N ALA A 252 5.97 -17.59 19.66
CA ALA A 252 5.16 -18.53 18.88
C ALA A 252 5.82 -19.92 18.76
N ALA A 253 5.14 -20.93 19.28
CA ALA A 253 5.64 -22.29 19.42
C ALA A 253 5.11 -23.23 18.33
N VAL A 254 5.76 -24.40 18.19
CA VAL A 254 5.24 -25.49 17.34
C VAL A 254 3.91 -25.97 17.92
N GLY A 255 2.80 -25.68 17.22
CA GLY A 255 1.45 -26.07 17.64
C GLY A 255 0.51 -24.90 17.92
N ASP A 256 0.99 -23.66 17.92
CA ASP A 256 0.12 -22.48 18.00
C ASP A 256 -0.82 -22.40 16.78
N GLU A 257 -2.04 -21.92 17.01
CA GLU A 257 -3.01 -21.69 15.94
C GLU A 257 -2.50 -20.62 14.98
N THR A 258 -2.82 -20.77 13.69
CA THR A 258 -2.43 -19.80 12.66
C THR A 258 -3.13 -18.46 12.94
N PRO A 259 -2.38 -17.35 13.14
CA PRO A 259 -2.97 -16.06 13.36
C PRO A 259 -4.08 -15.69 12.38
N ARG A 260 -5.30 -15.48 12.89
CA ARG A 260 -6.51 -15.24 12.08
C ARG A 260 -7.45 -14.29 12.80
N LEU A 261 -8.10 -13.42 12.04
CA LEU A 261 -9.13 -12.52 12.55
C LEU A 261 -10.52 -13.00 12.15
N PHE A 262 -11.42 -13.00 13.12
CA PHE A 262 -12.85 -13.23 12.97
C PHE A 262 -13.60 -12.01 13.52
N LEU A 263 -14.37 -11.36 12.66
CA LEU A 263 -15.35 -10.36 13.04
C LEU A 263 -16.72 -11.03 13.06
N VAL A 264 -17.34 -11.19 14.22
CA VAL A 264 -18.70 -11.71 14.33
C VAL A 264 -19.65 -10.55 14.60
N LEU A 265 -20.56 -10.30 13.65
CA LEU A 265 -21.64 -9.34 13.81
C LEU A 265 -22.90 -10.05 14.29
N THR A 266 -23.40 -9.62 15.44
CA THR A 266 -24.65 -10.10 16.01
C THR A 266 -25.66 -8.96 16.04
N GLY A 267 -26.81 -9.18 15.42
CA GLY A 267 -27.99 -8.32 15.55
C GLY A 267 -29.15 -9.12 16.15
N SER A 268 -30.33 -8.51 16.26
CA SER A 268 -31.49 -9.13 16.92
C SER A 268 -31.91 -10.47 16.30
N ASN A 269 -31.72 -10.64 14.99
CA ASN A 269 -32.20 -11.80 14.21
C ASN A 269 -31.10 -12.51 13.41
N PHE A 270 -29.82 -12.16 13.63
CA PHE A 270 -28.72 -12.75 12.86
C PHE A 270 -27.42 -12.80 13.65
N VAL A 271 -26.57 -13.75 13.29
CA VAL A 271 -25.17 -13.84 13.70
C VAL A 271 -24.37 -14.20 12.46
N MET A 272 -23.47 -13.33 12.02
CA MET A 272 -22.70 -13.51 10.78
C MET A 272 -21.21 -13.29 11.04
N PRO A 273 -20.34 -14.28 10.72
CA PRO A 273 -18.90 -14.13 10.81
C PRO A 273 -18.30 -13.55 9.51
N PHE A 274 -17.26 -12.74 9.65
CA PHE A 274 -16.49 -12.14 8.56
C PHE A 274 -15.00 -12.26 8.84
N GLY A 275 -14.20 -12.23 7.78
CA GLY A 275 -12.74 -12.39 7.86
C GLY A 275 -11.99 -11.06 7.77
N TRP A 276 -10.68 -11.20 7.55
CA TRP A 276 -9.74 -10.09 7.42
C TRP A 276 -10.15 -9.07 6.35
N ALA A 277 -10.59 -9.52 5.18
CA ALA A 277 -10.83 -8.62 4.03
C ALA A 277 -11.94 -7.60 4.32
N GLN A 278 -13.08 -8.07 4.84
CA GLN A 278 -14.20 -7.23 5.29
C GLN A 278 -13.75 -6.29 6.42
N PHE A 279 -13.02 -6.82 7.41
CA PHE A 279 -12.57 -6.04 8.56
C PHE A 279 -11.61 -4.91 8.18
N ALA A 280 -10.60 -5.21 7.36
CA ALA A 280 -9.61 -4.24 6.93
C ALA A 280 -10.25 -3.13 6.07
N GLU A 281 -11.11 -3.50 5.12
CA GLU A 281 -11.84 -2.54 4.30
C GLU A 281 -12.78 -1.65 5.12
N LEU A 282 -13.50 -2.22 6.08
CA LEU A 282 -14.32 -1.46 7.02
C LEU A 282 -13.47 -0.46 7.81
N CYS A 283 -12.30 -0.87 8.32
CA CYS A 283 -11.41 0.03 9.05
C CYS A 283 -10.93 1.20 8.18
N ARG A 284 -10.52 0.95 6.92
CA ARG A 284 -10.09 2.02 6.00
C ARG A 284 -11.25 2.99 5.74
N LEU A 285 -12.44 2.48 5.45
CA LEU A 285 -13.64 3.28 5.18
C LEU A 285 -14.06 4.14 6.38
N LEU A 286 -14.15 3.56 7.57
CA LEU A 286 -14.54 4.30 8.78
C LEU A 286 -13.48 5.32 9.19
N ASN A 287 -12.20 5.06 8.93
CA ASN A 287 -11.15 6.03 9.20
C ASN A 287 -11.25 7.25 8.27
N VAL A 288 -11.50 7.03 6.98
CA VAL A 288 -11.76 8.12 6.04
C VAL A 288 -13.02 8.88 6.43
N TYR A 289 -14.10 8.19 6.79
CA TYR A 289 -15.33 8.85 7.27
C TYR A 289 -15.07 9.73 8.51
N ARG A 290 -14.26 9.25 9.45
CA ARG A 290 -13.91 9.98 10.68
C ARG A 290 -13.06 11.23 10.41
N THR A 291 -12.16 11.17 9.44
CA THR A 291 -11.14 12.22 9.21
C THR A 291 -11.52 13.19 8.08
N THR A 292 -12.28 12.73 7.09
CA THR A 292 -12.69 13.49 5.91
C THR A 292 -14.08 13.01 5.45
N PRO A 293 -15.14 13.24 6.26
CA PRO A 293 -16.49 12.70 6.00
C PRO A 293 -17.05 13.11 4.65
N GLU A 294 -16.72 14.30 4.16
CA GLU A 294 -17.14 14.85 2.86
C GLU A 294 -16.59 14.07 1.65
N ALA A 295 -15.49 13.35 1.83
CA ALA A 295 -14.91 12.52 0.77
C ALA A 295 -15.61 11.16 0.65
N VAL A 296 -16.31 10.72 1.70
CA VAL A 296 -17.13 9.50 1.63
C VAL A 296 -18.42 9.83 0.89
N ARG A 297 -18.55 9.26 -0.32
CA ARG A 297 -19.77 9.41 -1.11
C ARG A 297 -20.96 8.90 -0.31
N ARG A 298 -22.11 9.55 -0.49
CA ARG A 298 -23.40 9.10 0.10
C ARG A 298 -23.67 7.62 -0.13
N TYR A 299 -23.20 7.08 -1.24
CA TYR A 299 -23.11 5.65 -1.50
C TYR A 299 -21.67 5.30 -1.92
N SER A 300 -21.03 4.45 -1.13
CA SER A 300 -19.68 3.93 -1.35
C SER A 300 -19.76 2.41 -1.41
N GLU A 301 -19.18 1.80 -2.43
CA GLU A 301 -19.25 0.36 -2.69
C GLU A 301 -17.86 -0.17 -2.96
N GLY A 302 -17.18 -0.66 -1.94
CA GLY A 302 -15.92 -1.36 -2.10
C GLY A 302 -16.14 -2.85 -2.42
N PRO A 303 -15.05 -3.62 -2.58
CA PRO A 303 -15.10 -5.05 -2.89
C PRO A 303 -15.86 -5.89 -1.87
N HIS A 304 -15.79 -5.54 -0.58
CA HIS A 304 -16.39 -6.31 0.51
C HIS A 304 -17.40 -5.51 1.34
N ILE A 305 -17.23 -4.19 1.41
CA ILE A 305 -18.04 -3.30 2.24
C ILE A 305 -18.79 -2.30 1.38
N THR A 306 -20.09 -2.17 1.63
CA THR A 306 -20.90 -1.09 1.09
C THR A 306 -21.35 -0.17 2.23
N LEU A 307 -21.30 1.14 2.02
CA LEU A 307 -21.82 2.14 2.95
C LEU A 307 -22.77 3.09 2.22
N ALA A 308 -24.00 3.17 2.71
CA ALA A 308 -24.90 4.27 2.39
C ALA A 308 -25.04 5.16 3.62
N LEU A 309 -24.70 6.45 3.49
CA LEU A 309 -24.84 7.41 4.58
C LEU A 309 -26.32 7.88 4.72
N PRO A 310 -26.75 8.30 5.92
CA PRO A 310 -28.07 8.88 6.12
C PRO A 310 -28.32 10.07 5.18
N GLY A 311 -29.57 10.25 4.76
CA GLY A 311 -29.99 11.34 3.89
C GLY A 311 -31.43 11.78 4.16
N ALA A 312 -31.94 12.70 3.33
CA ALA A 312 -33.29 13.26 3.52
C ALA A 312 -34.42 12.21 3.45
N ALA A 313 -34.21 11.11 2.72
CA ALA A 313 -35.18 10.03 2.54
C ALA A 313 -35.00 8.85 3.51
N HIS A 314 -33.81 8.68 4.09
CA HIS A 314 -33.47 7.56 4.97
C HIS A 314 -32.62 8.08 6.14
N GLN A 315 -33.14 7.93 7.36
CA GLN A 315 -32.47 8.44 8.57
C GLN A 315 -31.33 7.54 9.06
N ASP A 316 -31.26 6.30 8.55
CA ASP A 316 -30.28 5.31 8.94
C ASP A 316 -29.14 5.21 7.93
N ALA A 317 -27.94 4.92 8.44
CA ALA A 317 -26.83 4.45 7.62
C ALA A 317 -27.09 2.99 7.24
N THR A 318 -26.67 2.57 6.05
CA THR A 318 -26.68 1.15 5.66
C THR A 318 -25.25 0.65 5.53
N LEU A 319 -24.91 -0.40 6.29
CA LEU A 319 -23.66 -1.15 6.15
C LEU A 319 -23.93 -2.48 5.46
N GLY A 320 -23.28 -2.71 4.33
CA GLY A 320 -23.31 -3.96 3.60
C GLY A 320 -22.03 -4.75 3.81
N PHE A 321 -22.18 -6.03 4.16
CA PHE A 321 -21.10 -7.02 4.22
C PHE A 321 -21.49 -8.18 3.31
N ASP A 322 -20.89 -8.28 2.13
CA ASP A 322 -21.25 -9.29 1.12
C ASP A 322 -22.79 -9.36 0.89
N ALA A 323 -23.47 -10.40 1.40
CA ALA A 323 -24.92 -10.58 1.32
C ALA A 323 -25.73 -9.94 2.47
N LEU A 324 -25.08 -9.59 3.58
CA LEU A 324 -25.73 -8.94 4.72
C LEU A 324 -25.89 -7.44 4.46
N ARG A 325 -27.06 -6.88 4.78
CA ARG A 325 -27.32 -5.44 4.81
C ARG A 325 -27.88 -5.09 6.17
N VAL A 326 -27.25 -4.13 6.84
CA VAL A 326 -27.58 -3.73 8.20
C VAL A 326 -27.91 -2.24 8.21
N PHE A 327 -29.08 -1.90 8.74
CA PHE A 327 -29.50 -0.52 8.96
C PHE A 327 -29.07 -0.09 10.36
N VAL A 328 -28.36 1.03 10.44
CA VAL A 328 -27.76 1.54 11.66
C VAL A 328 -28.22 2.98 11.87
N PRO A 329 -28.94 3.28 12.97
CA PRO A 329 -29.32 4.65 13.28
C PRO A 329 -28.10 5.57 13.31
N ALA A 330 -28.26 6.84 12.90
CA ALA A 330 -27.14 7.77 12.77
C ALA A 330 -26.26 7.89 14.04
N GLY A 331 -26.88 7.90 15.23
CA GLY A 331 -26.17 7.91 16.50
C GLY A 331 -25.32 6.66 16.72
N ALA A 332 -25.91 5.48 16.48
CA ALA A 332 -25.21 4.19 16.57
C ALA A 332 -24.08 4.08 15.52
N PHE A 333 -24.27 4.66 14.33
CA PHE A 333 -23.20 4.69 13.32
C PHE A 333 -22.01 5.55 13.79
N GLY A 334 -22.26 6.69 14.41
CA GLY A 334 -21.23 7.51 15.05
C GLY A 334 -20.48 6.77 16.16
N GLU A 335 -21.19 5.99 16.98
CA GLU A 335 -20.59 5.12 17.99
C GLU A 335 -19.71 4.04 17.37
N LEU A 336 -20.17 3.36 16.32
CA LEU A 336 -19.39 2.36 15.60
C LEU A 336 -18.08 2.94 15.08
N VAL A 337 -18.13 4.09 14.40
CA VAL A 337 -16.94 4.78 13.88
C VAL A 337 -15.95 5.01 15.02
N ARG A 338 -16.41 5.64 16.12
CA ARG A 338 -15.57 5.99 17.27
C ARG A 338 -14.96 4.75 17.94
N GLU A 339 -15.78 3.76 18.26
CA GLU A 339 -15.37 2.57 19.02
C GLU A 339 -14.42 1.68 18.22
N LEU A 340 -14.67 1.48 16.92
CA LEU A 340 -13.81 0.63 16.09
C LEU A 340 -12.47 1.31 15.78
N THR A 341 -12.47 2.59 15.37
CA THR A 341 -11.21 3.27 15.05
C THR A 341 -10.33 3.42 16.28
N ALA A 342 -10.90 3.73 17.45
CA ALA A 342 -10.13 3.86 18.68
C ALA A 342 -9.43 2.54 19.07
N ARG A 343 -10.13 1.41 18.98
CA ARG A 343 -9.55 0.09 19.30
C ARG A 343 -8.42 -0.31 18.36
N VAL A 344 -8.55 0.01 17.07
CA VAL A 344 -7.61 -0.40 16.02
C VAL A 344 -6.41 0.54 15.90
N GLU A 345 -6.55 1.83 16.20
CA GLU A 345 -5.45 2.79 16.05
C GLU A 345 -4.59 2.94 17.30
N THR A 346 -5.22 3.01 18.49
CA THR A 346 -4.50 3.31 19.75
C THR A 346 -4.89 2.40 20.90
N GLY A 347 -5.95 1.61 20.75
CA GLY A 347 -6.47 0.72 21.78
C GLY A 347 -5.90 -0.70 21.74
N ALA A 348 -6.64 -1.61 22.37
CA ALA A 348 -6.19 -2.99 22.58
C ALA A 348 -5.85 -3.75 21.30
N LEU A 349 -6.55 -3.49 20.18
CA LEU A 349 -6.34 -4.23 18.93
C LEU A 349 -5.16 -3.71 18.11
N ALA A 350 -4.60 -2.54 18.42
CA ALA A 350 -3.67 -1.84 17.53
C ALA A 350 -2.46 -2.70 17.11
N SER A 351 -1.73 -3.24 18.08
CA SER A 351 -0.55 -4.06 17.81
C SER A 351 -0.88 -5.35 17.04
N ALA A 352 -1.93 -6.06 17.45
CA ALA A 352 -2.32 -7.31 16.80
C ALA A 352 -2.85 -7.10 15.38
N VAL A 353 -3.60 -6.02 15.14
CA VAL A 353 -4.07 -5.69 13.78
C VAL A 353 -2.91 -5.26 12.90
N GLU A 354 -1.97 -4.42 13.35
CA GLU A 354 -0.77 -4.11 12.56
C GLU A 354 0.02 -5.36 12.20
N ALA A 355 0.19 -6.31 13.13
CA ALA A 355 0.84 -7.59 12.84
C ALA A 355 0.04 -8.43 11.83
N LEU A 356 -1.29 -8.44 11.89
CA LEU A 356 -2.12 -9.12 10.88
C LEU A 356 -2.01 -8.47 9.49
N ARG A 357 -1.83 -7.14 9.41
CA ARG A 357 -1.61 -6.44 8.13
C ARG A 357 -0.36 -6.96 7.42
N THR A 358 0.70 -7.31 8.16
CA THR A 358 1.93 -7.87 7.58
C THR A 358 1.80 -9.35 7.19
N LEU A 359 0.68 -10.02 7.48
CA LEU A 359 0.41 -11.41 7.09
C LEU A 359 -0.64 -11.52 5.98
N TYR A 360 -1.69 -10.73 6.08
CA TYR A 360 -2.84 -10.78 5.16
C TYR A 360 -2.80 -9.71 4.08
N GLY A 361 -1.99 -8.67 4.28
CA GLY A 361 -1.93 -7.50 3.41
C GLY A 361 -3.04 -6.50 3.67
N ASP A 362 -2.73 -5.24 3.42
CA ASP A 362 -3.64 -4.10 3.53
C ASP A 362 -3.19 -3.01 2.55
N LEU A 363 -4.07 -2.06 2.22
CA LEU A 363 -3.81 -0.93 1.31
C LEU A 363 -3.44 0.34 2.08
#